data_AF-A0A0F9JQZ2-F1
#
_entry.id   AF-A0A0F9JQZ2-F1
#
_cell.length_a   1.000
_cell.length_b   1.000
_cell.length_c   1.000
_cell.angle_alpha   90.00
_cell.angle_beta   90.00
_cell.angle_gamma   90.00
#
_symmetry.space_group_name_H-M   'P 1'
#
loop_
_entity.id
_entity.type
_entity.pdbx_description
1 polymer ?
#
loop_
_entity_poly.entity_id
_entity_poly.type
_entity_poly.pdbx_seq_one_letter_code
_entity_poly.pdbx_strand_id
1 'polypeptide(L)'
;MSYKKKSTRTVKSGRKREKWTDILPRYLTFISHMRPILRETRRIIINLDADLLLDTDVLDKIQQGEAKRNMRKVRALSEFSAMYRSNVYEIIKEFIVKYREKIPIIDIKDYILDFLFESVDALNILRHITNPDELNLENTYLFQLVKYIENKLFPRGANLKIIYNKLLQHSPDLYECQRHLLQSHTYYREKLENPDYFEIPGTSPKVYQIINNVTSLYNLDPNFGEFPERENYEIPMVLKNDVFLPYIDSIANAEEEAIEKIAERIGLRLIDGIFLAPQEDFIEILLENNYLRDNKQSDGNIRLFPQFSNETLILYYLAFASQRRGFLSKELINWISMNFAFLIYMGILKWKLSDENIFYAIFKDLQTNEKILPYLMKLICFPNYLSLDKMKIRDSVQYRKEIFNFIGSQIENLKYLLKELEEYFFKKK
;
A
#
# COMPACT_ATOMS: atom_id res chain seq x y z
N MET A 1 -25.57 -14.96 -55.42
CA MET A 1 -25.89 -15.97 -54.39
C MET A 1 -24.92 -15.84 -53.23
N SER A 2 -25.47 -15.94 -52.02
CA SER A 2 -24.82 -15.90 -50.71
C SER A 2 -23.68 -16.91 -50.57
N TYR A 3 -22.62 -16.54 -49.83
CA TYR A 3 -22.09 -17.38 -48.74
C TYR A 3 -21.46 -16.51 -47.63
N LYS A 4 -22.31 -16.07 -46.68
CA LYS A 4 -21.85 -15.67 -45.34
C LYS A 4 -21.42 -16.93 -44.57
N LYS A 5 -20.13 -17.14 -44.37
CA LYS A 5 -19.64 -18.05 -43.32
C LYS A 5 -19.90 -17.37 -41.96
N LYS A 6 -21.00 -17.75 -41.31
CA LYS A 6 -21.26 -17.47 -39.89
C LYS A 6 -20.20 -18.20 -39.07
N SER A 7 -19.23 -17.45 -38.54
CA SER A 7 -18.39 -17.91 -37.44
C SER A 7 -19.23 -17.91 -36.17
N THR A 8 -19.75 -19.07 -35.78
CA THR A 8 -20.28 -19.34 -34.44
C THR A 8 -19.12 -19.60 -33.49
N ARG A 9 -18.30 -18.57 -33.22
CA ARG A 9 -17.57 -18.51 -31.95
C ARG A 9 -18.44 -17.74 -30.97
N THR A 10 -19.19 -18.48 -30.17
CA THR A 10 -19.67 -18.01 -28.87
C THR A 10 -18.44 -17.65 -28.03
N VAL A 11 -17.98 -16.41 -28.16
CA VAL A 11 -17.08 -15.79 -27.20
C VAL A 11 -17.86 -15.80 -25.90
N LYS A 12 -17.50 -16.68 -24.96
CA LYS A 12 -17.95 -16.58 -23.56
C LYS A 12 -17.78 -15.12 -23.18
N SER A 13 -18.85 -14.43 -22.79
CA SER A 13 -18.74 -13.07 -22.30
C SER A 13 -17.77 -13.11 -21.12
N GLY A 14 -16.53 -12.62 -21.32
CA GLY A 14 -15.64 -12.40 -20.20
C GLY A 14 -16.42 -11.55 -19.20
N ARG A 15 -16.50 -11.98 -17.93
CA ARG A 15 -17.17 -11.24 -16.86
C ARG A 15 -16.86 -9.75 -17.03
N LYS A 16 -17.88 -8.93 -17.34
CA LYS A 16 -17.72 -7.46 -17.42
C LYS A 16 -17.06 -7.02 -16.10
N ARG A 17 -15.93 -6.36 -16.23
CA ARG A 17 -15.09 -5.96 -15.09
C ARG A 17 -15.81 -4.83 -14.34
N GLU A 18 -16.06 -5.02 -13.05
CA GLU A 18 -16.83 -4.08 -12.20
C GLU A 18 -16.05 -2.79 -11.92
N LYS A 19 -16.72 -1.62 -11.97
CA LYS A 19 -16.12 -0.31 -11.63
C LYS A 19 -16.27 -0.03 -10.13
N TRP A 20 -15.40 0.82 -9.59
CA TRP A 20 -15.49 1.24 -8.18
C TRP A 20 -16.84 1.90 -7.85
N THR A 21 -17.42 2.66 -8.80
CA THR A 21 -18.76 3.24 -8.69
C THR A 21 -19.86 2.19 -8.54
N ASP A 22 -19.63 0.97 -9.02
CA ASP A 22 -20.60 -0.14 -8.93
C ASP A 22 -20.40 -0.94 -7.63
N ILE A 23 -19.19 -0.93 -7.08
CA ILE A 23 -18.78 -1.71 -5.90
C ILE A 23 -18.99 -0.91 -4.61
N LEU A 24 -18.70 0.39 -4.61
CA LEU A 24 -18.84 1.27 -3.45
C LEU A 24 -20.26 1.24 -2.86
N PRO A 25 -21.35 1.35 -3.64
CA PRO A 25 -22.70 1.23 -3.09
C PRO A 25 -22.96 -0.12 -2.43
N ARG A 26 -22.39 -1.22 -2.95
CA ARG A 26 -22.53 -2.57 -2.36
C ARG A 26 -21.82 -2.64 -1.00
N TYR A 27 -20.64 -2.05 -0.89
CA TYR A 27 -19.92 -2.00 0.37
C TYR A 27 -20.58 -1.09 1.41
N LEU A 28 -21.04 0.09 1.01
CA LEU A 28 -21.81 0.96 1.90
C LEU A 28 -23.09 0.26 2.37
N THR A 29 -23.75 -0.49 1.49
CA THR A 29 -24.87 -1.36 1.84
C THR A 29 -24.43 -2.41 2.87
N PHE A 30 -23.36 -3.15 2.62
CA PHE A 30 -22.80 -4.12 3.57
C PHE A 30 -22.56 -3.50 4.96
N ILE A 31 -21.83 -2.38 5.07
CA ILE A 31 -21.61 -1.73 6.37
C ILE A 31 -22.93 -1.30 7.01
N SER A 32 -23.85 -0.74 6.22
CA SER A 32 -25.15 -0.26 6.71
C SER A 32 -26.04 -1.37 7.27
N HIS A 33 -25.84 -2.62 6.83
CA HIS A 33 -26.56 -3.79 7.34
C HIS A 33 -25.80 -4.49 8.48
N MET A 34 -24.50 -4.73 8.33
CA MET A 34 -23.70 -5.43 9.33
C MET A 34 -23.62 -4.69 10.65
N ARG A 35 -23.43 -3.37 10.62
CA ARG A 35 -23.29 -2.57 11.85
C ARG A 35 -24.55 -2.64 12.74
N PRO A 36 -25.77 -2.42 12.23
CA PRO A 36 -26.99 -2.64 13.01
C PRO A 36 -27.12 -4.08 13.52
N ILE A 37 -26.81 -5.08 12.70
CA ILE A 37 -26.91 -6.49 13.09
C ILE A 37 -26.02 -6.77 14.31
N LEU A 38 -24.72 -6.41 14.25
CA LEU A 38 -23.80 -6.63 15.37
C LEU A 38 -24.23 -5.85 16.63
N ARG A 39 -24.71 -4.61 16.46
CA ARG A 39 -25.21 -3.79 17.58
C ARG A 39 -26.47 -4.39 18.23
N GLU A 40 -27.39 -4.91 17.42
CA GLU A 40 -28.61 -5.57 17.90
C GLU A 40 -28.28 -6.90 18.58
N THR A 41 -27.44 -7.73 17.97
CA THR A 41 -26.95 -8.97 18.57
C THR A 41 -26.30 -8.70 19.92
N ARG A 42 -25.45 -7.66 20.03
CA ARG A 42 -24.85 -7.26 21.32
C ARG A 42 -25.92 -6.93 22.36
N ARG A 43 -26.91 -6.12 22.01
CA ARG A 43 -28.02 -5.76 22.93
C ARG A 43 -28.80 -6.97 23.40
N ILE A 44 -29.03 -7.94 22.51
CA ILE A 44 -29.76 -9.17 22.84
C ILE A 44 -28.93 -10.02 23.80
N ILE A 45 -27.65 -10.24 23.51
CA ILE A 45 -26.76 -11.07 24.34
C ILE A 45 -26.53 -10.44 25.71
N ILE A 46 -26.44 -9.11 25.82
CA ILE A 46 -26.35 -8.42 27.13
C ILE A 46 -27.49 -8.86 28.06
N ASN A 47 -28.71 -8.89 27.53
CA ASN A 47 -29.93 -9.21 28.27
C ASN A 47 -30.22 -10.71 28.39
N LEU A 48 -29.43 -11.58 27.76
CA LEU A 48 -29.60 -13.02 27.82
C LEU A 48 -28.86 -13.58 29.02
N ASP A 49 -29.49 -14.45 29.81
CA ASP A 49 -28.79 -15.16 30.89
C ASP A 49 -27.65 -16.02 30.31
N ALA A 50 -26.53 -16.09 31.04
CA ALA A 50 -25.34 -16.79 30.58
C ALA A 50 -25.62 -18.28 30.29
N ASP A 51 -26.46 -18.92 31.11
CA ASP A 51 -26.84 -20.33 30.90
C ASP A 51 -27.69 -20.55 29.64
N LEU A 52 -28.53 -19.57 29.27
CA LEU A 52 -29.33 -19.61 28.05
C LEU A 52 -28.49 -19.37 26.78
N LEU A 53 -27.28 -18.81 26.93
CA LEU A 53 -26.35 -18.60 25.82
C LEU A 53 -25.75 -19.93 25.33
N LEU A 54 -25.60 -20.93 26.20
CA LEU A 54 -25.05 -22.24 25.83
C LEU A 54 -25.98 -23.07 24.95
N ASP A 55 -27.29 -22.78 25.01
CA ASP A 55 -28.29 -23.50 24.23
C ASP A 55 -28.34 -22.93 22.81
N THR A 56 -27.78 -23.69 21.86
CA THR A 56 -27.81 -23.35 20.44
C THR A 56 -29.23 -23.23 19.89
N ASP A 57 -30.20 -23.96 20.45
CA ASP A 57 -31.60 -23.90 20.02
C ASP A 57 -32.26 -22.60 20.49
N VAL A 58 -31.86 -22.05 21.64
CA VAL A 58 -32.28 -20.72 22.11
C VAL A 58 -31.73 -19.64 21.18
N LEU A 59 -30.44 -19.74 20.80
CA LEU A 59 -29.83 -18.84 19.83
C LEU A 59 -30.53 -18.90 18.46
N ASP A 60 -30.88 -20.08 17.98
CA ASP A 60 -31.60 -20.25 16.71
C ASP A 60 -33.03 -19.68 16.77
N LYS A 61 -33.74 -19.87 17.89
CA LYS A 61 -35.06 -19.26 18.10
C LYS A 61 -35.00 -17.73 18.11
N ILE A 62 -34.00 -17.17 18.78
CA ILE A 62 -33.74 -15.72 18.81
C ILE A 62 -33.47 -15.23 17.37
N GLN A 63 -32.53 -15.87 16.67
CA GLN A 63 -32.18 -15.53 15.28
C GLN A 63 -33.41 -15.55 14.36
N GLN A 64 -34.23 -16.60 14.43
CA GLN A 64 -35.43 -16.74 13.59
C GLN A 64 -36.52 -15.71 13.92
N GLY A 65 -36.75 -15.42 15.21
CA GLY A 65 -37.70 -14.39 15.65
C GLY A 65 -37.31 -13.00 15.14
N GLU A 66 -36.01 -12.73 15.19
CA GLU A 66 -35.40 -11.48 14.76
C GLU A 66 -35.37 -11.32 13.22
N ALA A 67 -35.13 -12.39 12.46
CA ALA A 67 -35.29 -12.38 11.00
C ALA A 67 -36.74 -12.10 10.57
N LYS A 68 -37.72 -12.67 11.29
CA LYS A 68 -39.16 -12.46 11.03
C LYS A 68 -39.63 -11.03 11.32
N ARG A 69 -39.07 -10.36 12.33
CA ARG A 69 -39.39 -8.95 12.65
C ARG A 69 -38.94 -7.99 11.54
N ASN A 70 -37.80 -8.27 10.89
CA ASN A 70 -37.24 -7.42 9.83
C ASN A 70 -37.87 -7.65 8.44
N MET A 71 -38.36 -8.85 8.13
CA MET A 71 -39.09 -9.15 6.87
C MET A 71 -40.35 -8.29 6.66
N ARG A 72 -40.92 -7.73 7.73
CA ARG A 72 -42.12 -6.88 7.67
C ARG A 72 -41.86 -5.48 7.09
N LYS A 73 -40.60 -5.07 6.86
CA LYS A 73 -40.26 -3.70 6.43
C LYS A 73 -39.92 -3.55 4.94
N VAL A 74 -39.12 -4.43 4.31
CA VAL A 74 -38.88 -4.49 2.83
C VAL A 74 -38.29 -5.87 2.43
N ARG A 75 -38.89 -6.60 1.47
CA ARG A 75 -38.51 -8.00 1.11
C ARG A 75 -37.03 -8.20 0.72
N ALA A 76 -36.51 -7.49 -0.28
CA ALA A 76 -35.15 -7.73 -0.79
C ALA A 76 -34.06 -7.37 0.25
N LEU A 77 -34.20 -6.24 0.95
CA LEU A 77 -33.26 -5.84 2.02
C LEU A 77 -33.32 -6.78 3.24
N SER A 78 -34.47 -7.40 3.47
CA SER A 78 -34.66 -8.34 4.58
C SER A 78 -33.96 -9.67 4.36
N GLU A 79 -33.88 -10.16 3.12
CA GLU A 79 -33.18 -11.41 2.78
C GLU A 79 -31.66 -11.28 2.97
N PHE A 80 -31.06 -10.19 2.50
CA PHE A 80 -29.64 -9.90 2.76
C PHE A 80 -29.35 -9.74 4.26
N SER A 81 -30.20 -9.01 4.97
CA SER A 81 -30.05 -8.83 6.43
C SER A 81 -30.16 -10.15 7.19
N ALA A 82 -31.05 -11.05 6.76
CA ALA A 82 -31.22 -12.37 7.35
C ALA A 82 -29.99 -13.26 7.13
N MET A 83 -29.41 -13.25 5.92
CA MET A 83 -28.17 -13.98 5.61
C MET A 83 -27.02 -13.53 6.50
N TYR A 84 -26.79 -12.22 6.60
CA TYR A 84 -25.73 -11.66 7.46
C TYR A 84 -25.95 -11.97 8.95
N ARG A 85 -27.21 -11.89 9.41
CA ARG A 85 -27.58 -12.27 10.78
C ARG A 85 -27.30 -13.74 11.05
N SER A 86 -27.61 -14.63 10.11
CA SER A 86 -27.28 -16.05 10.23
C SER A 86 -25.79 -16.25 10.42
N ASN A 87 -24.97 -15.61 9.57
CA ASN A 87 -23.52 -15.74 9.67
C ASN A 87 -22.98 -15.28 11.04
N VAL A 88 -23.49 -14.19 11.60
CA VAL A 88 -23.08 -13.70 12.94
C VAL A 88 -23.41 -14.70 14.04
N TYR A 89 -24.61 -15.29 14.02
CA TYR A 89 -25.02 -16.26 15.03
C TYR A 89 -24.26 -17.59 14.88
N GLU A 90 -23.96 -18.03 13.65
CA GLU A 90 -23.09 -19.20 13.43
C GLU A 90 -21.69 -19.00 14.03
N ILE A 91 -21.05 -17.85 13.78
CA ILE A 91 -19.73 -17.53 14.37
C ILE A 91 -19.77 -17.61 15.90
N ILE A 92 -20.83 -17.08 16.52
CA ILE A 92 -21.01 -17.14 17.98
C ILE A 92 -21.19 -18.58 18.45
N LYS A 93 -22.03 -19.37 17.76
CA LYS A 93 -22.25 -20.79 18.10
C LYS A 93 -20.96 -21.59 18.01
N GLU A 94 -20.19 -21.41 16.94
CA GLU A 94 -18.89 -22.08 16.77
C GLU A 94 -17.92 -21.75 17.92
N PHE A 95 -17.87 -20.47 18.34
CA PHE A 95 -17.06 -20.06 19.49
C PHE A 95 -17.53 -20.73 20.79
N ILE A 96 -18.84 -20.72 21.07
CA ILE A 96 -19.40 -21.36 22.27
C ILE A 96 -19.08 -22.84 22.29
N VAL A 97 -19.34 -23.57 21.19
CA VAL A 97 -19.04 -25.02 21.10
C VAL A 97 -17.56 -25.30 21.35
N LYS A 98 -16.67 -24.46 20.83
CA LYS A 98 -15.22 -24.63 20.97
C LYS A 98 -14.70 -24.38 22.39
N TYR A 99 -15.34 -23.49 23.16
CA TYR A 99 -14.80 -22.99 24.42
C TYR A 99 -15.66 -23.26 25.67
N ARG A 100 -16.91 -23.73 25.53
CA ARG A 100 -17.81 -24.04 26.66
C ARG A 100 -17.26 -25.05 27.67
N GLU A 101 -16.32 -25.91 27.25
CA GLU A 101 -15.67 -26.89 28.13
C GLU A 101 -14.33 -26.39 28.70
N LYS A 102 -13.85 -25.22 28.25
CA LYS A 102 -12.50 -24.71 28.53
C LYS A 102 -12.50 -23.48 29.43
N ILE A 103 -13.53 -22.65 29.36
CA ILE A 103 -13.64 -21.40 30.13
C ILE A 103 -15.04 -21.22 30.71
N PRO A 104 -15.18 -20.49 31.83
CA PRO A 104 -16.47 -20.17 32.42
C PRO A 104 -17.45 -19.50 31.45
N ILE A 105 -18.74 -19.78 31.62
CA ILE A 105 -19.81 -19.30 30.73
C ILE A 105 -19.93 -17.77 30.76
N ILE A 106 -19.72 -17.17 31.94
CA ILE A 106 -19.71 -15.72 32.11
C ILE A 106 -18.60 -15.11 31.25
N ASP A 107 -17.40 -15.70 31.28
CA ASP A 107 -16.28 -15.23 30.46
C ASP A 107 -16.55 -15.37 28.96
N ILE A 108 -17.18 -16.49 28.53
CA ILE A 108 -17.61 -16.66 27.12
C ILE A 108 -18.56 -15.55 26.69
N LYS A 109 -19.53 -15.23 27.53
CA LYS A 109 -20.49 -14.15 27.28
C LYS A 109 -19.77 -12.80 27.17
N ASP A 110 -18.88 -12.50 28.11
CA ASP A 110 -18.12 -11.25 28.14
C ASP A 110 -17.21 -11.12 26.90
N TYR A 111 -16.49 -12.17 26.52
CA TYR A 111 -15.70 -12.19 25.28
C TYR A 111 -16.56 -11.90 24.04
N ILE A 112 -17.74 -12.55 23.91
CA ILE A 112 -18.63 -12.29 22.77
C ILE A 112 -19.09 -10.82 22.76
N LEU A 113 -19.42 -10.26 23.93
CA LEU A 113 -19.85 -8.87 24.05
C LEU A 113 -18.75 -7.88 23.67
N ASP A 114 -17.52 -8.15 24.08
CA ASP A 114 -16.34 -7.35 23.75
C ASP A 114 -16.01 -7.47 22.26
N PHE A 115 -16.01 -8.68 21.69
CA PHE A 115 -15.78 -8.88 20.26
C PHE A 115 -16.84 -8.19 19.39
N LEU A 116 -18.10 -8.19 19.81
CA LEU A 116 -19.17 -7.45 19.15
C LEU A 116 -18.98 -5.93 19.27
N PHE A 117 -18.54 -5.46 20.43
CA PHE A 117 -18.27 -4.03 20.65
C PHE A 117 -17.13 -3.54 19.75
N GLU A 118 -15.98 -4.22 19.79
CA GLU A 118 -14.82 -3.98 18.93
C GLU A 118 -15.20 -3.95 17.44
N SER A 119 -16.01 -4.94 17.00
CA SER A 119 -16.44 -5.05 15.61
C SER A 119 -17.33 -3.90 15.17
N VAL A 120 -18.23 -3.43 16.04
CA VAL A 120 -19.07 -2.26 15.75
C VAL A 120 -18.21 -1.01 15.61
N ASP A 121 -17.19 -0.84 16.44
CA ASP A 121 -16.27 0.30 16.38
C ASP A 121 -15.38 0.29 15.13
N ALA A 122 -14.86 -0.88 14.74
CA ALA A 122 -14.15 -1.03 13.48
C ALA A 122 -15.03 -0.65 12.27
N LEU A 123 -16.28 -1.13 12.23
CA LEU A 123 -17.24 -0.76 11.16
C LEU A 123 -17.63 0.72 11.18
N ASN A 124 -17.68 1.35 12.36
CA ASN A 124 -17.91 2.80 12.47
C ASN A 124 -16.84 3.55 11.69
N ILE A 125 -15.57 3.28 11.99
CA ILE A 125 -14.43 3.95 11.34
C ILE A 125 -14.39 3.64 9.85
N LEU A 126 -14.52 2.37 9.45
CA LEU A 126 -14.51 1.98 8.04
C LEU A 126 -15.60 2.68 7.23
N ARG A 127 -16.77 2.93 7.81
CA ARG A 127 -17.83 3.74 7.18
C ARG A 127 -17.40 5.18 6.95
N HIS A 128 -16.70 5.77 7.92
CA HIS A 128 -16.27 7.17 7.86
C HIS A 128 -15.16 7.38 6.82
N ILE A 129 -14.25 6.42 6.66
CA ILE A 129 -13.16 6.55 5.69
C ILE A 129 -13.61 6.27 4.25
N THR A 130 -14.68 5.49 4.05
CA THR A 130 -15.17 5.11 2.72
C THR A 130 -16.29 6.00 2.21
N ASN A 131 -16.65 7.07 2.94
CA ASN A 131 -17.64 8.04 2.48
C ASN A 131 -16.98 9.01 1.46
N PRO A 132 -17.37 9.00 0.18
CA PRO A 132 -16.81 9.88 -0.83
C PRO A 132 -17.47 11.26 -0.72
N ASP A 133 -17.10 12.06 0.28
CA ASP A 133 -17.46 13.47 0.24
C ASP A 133 -16.51 14.20 -0.72
N GLU A 134 -16.78 14.05 -2.02
CA GLU A 134 -15.97 14.63 -3.11
C GLU A 134 -15.87 16.16 -3.00
N LEU A 135 -16.87 16.81 -2.38
CA LEU A 135 -16.92 18.26 -2.22
C LEU A 135 -15.97 18.78 -1.12
N ASN A 136 -15.53 17.92 -0.20
CA ASN A 136 -14.64 18.30 0.90
C ASN A 136 -13.62 17.20 1.24
N LEU A 137 -13.00 16.63 0.21
CA LEU A 137 -12.03 15.54 0.34
C LEU A 137 -10.92 15.83 1.37
N GLU A 138 -10.42 17.07 1.41
CA GLU A 138 -9.29 17.47 2.27
C GLU A 138 -9.59 17.35 3.78
N ASN A 139 -10.86 17.48 4.16
CA ASN A 139 -11.30 17.33 5.54
C ASN A 139 -11.81 15.93 5.87
N THR A 140 -11.70 14.97 4.95
CA THR A 140 -12.07 13.57 5.23
C THR A 140 -10.99 12.88 6.07
N TYR A 141 -11.43 11.95 6.92
CA TYR A 141 -10.54 11.09 7.70
C TYR A 141 -9.56 10.33 6.81
N LEU A 142 -10.03 9.88 5.64
CA LEU A 142 -9.20 9.15 4.69
C LEU A 142 -8.09 10.04 4.10
N PHE A 143 -8.41 11.29 3.73
CA PHE A 143 -7.39 12.20 3.20
C PHE A 143 -6.31 12.52 4.21
N GLN A 144 -6.68 12.81 5.47
CA GLN A 144 -5.69 13.09 6.51
C GLN A 144 -4.79 11.88 6.82
N LEU A 145 -5.37 10.68 6.88
CA LEU A 145 -4.60 9.43 6.97
C LEU A 145 -3.60 9.29 5.81
N VAL A 146 -4.07 9.52 4.59
CA VAL A 146 -3.21 9.45 3.41
C VAL A 146 -2.10 10.48 3.50
N LYS A 147 -2.39 11.73 3.87
CA LYS A 147 -1.36 12.77 3.99
C LYS A 147 -0.31 12.45 5.04
N TYR A 148 -0.71 11.83 6.14
CA TYR A 148 0.25 11.38 7.14
C TYR A 148 1.17 10.28 6.59
N ILE A 149 0.61 9.21 6.01
CA ILE A 149 1.39 8.09 5.45
C ILE A 149 2.27 8.58 4.31
N GLU A 150 1.71 9.43 3.44
CA GLU A 150 2.38 10.06 2.32
C GLU A 150 3.59 10.87 2.79
N ASN A 151 3.49 11.69 3.84
CA ASN A 151 4.60 12.50 4.30
C ASN A 151 5.79 11.66 4.83
N LYS A 152 5.57 10.42 5.27
CA LYS A 152 6.62 9.52 5.80
C LYS A 152 7.20 8.57 4.78
N LEU A 153 6.34 7.97 3.95
CA LEU A 153 6.72 6.91 3.03
C LEU A 153 6.90 7.40 1.59
N PHE A 154 6.25 8.49 1.19
CA PHE A 154 6.32 8.98 -0.19
C PHE A 154 6.04 10.50 -0.24
N PRO A 155 6.89 11.39 0.29
CA PRO A 155 6.53 12.79 0.53
C PRO A 155 6.44 13.61 -0.76
N ARG A 156 5.37 14.40 -0.94
CA ARG A 156 5.25 15.32 -2.09
C ARG A 156 6.16 16.55 -1.92
N GLY A 157 6.74 17.00 -3.02
CA GLY A 157 7.48 18.26 -3.09
C GLY A 157 8.05 18.50 -4.48
N ALA A 158 8.48 19.74 -4.73
CA ALA A 158 9.22 20.09 -5.95
C ALA A 158 10.74 19.96 -5.77
N ASN A 159 11.22 20.02 -4.51
CA ASN A 159 12.65 19.98 -4.19
C ASN A 159 13.06 18.58 -3.74
N LEU A 160 13.94 17.93 -4.52
CA LEU A 160 14.38 16.56 -4.31
C LEU A 160 15.08 16.37 -2.95
N LYS A 161 15.95 17.31 -2.57
CA LYS A 161 16.70 17.30 -1.31
C LYS A 161 15.79 17.36 -0.09
N ILE A 162 14.76 18.20 -0.11
CA ILE A 162 13.75 18.25 0.97
C ILE A 162 13.00 16.92 1.08
N ILE A 163 12.63 16.31 -0.05
CA ILE A 163 11.94 15.01 -0.07
C ILE A 163 12.86 13.92 0.49
N TYR A 164 14.11 13.88 0.04
CA TYR A 164 15.12 12.93 0.48
C TYR A 164 15.34 13.01 2.00
N ASN A 165 15.56 14.21 2.53
CA ASN A 165 15.79 14.41 3.96
C ASN A 165 14.58 13.99 4.81
N LYS A 166 13.35 14.20 4.32
CA LYS A 166 12.14 13.68 4.98
C LYS A 166 12.09 12.15 4.98
N LEU A 167 12.46 11.52 3.88
CA LEU A 167 12.52 10.05 3.80
C LEU A 167 13.58 9.50 4.75
N LEU A 168 14.77 10.11 4.75
CA LEU A 168 15.89 9.74 5.61
C LEU A 168 15.55 9.87 7.11
N GLN A 169 14.84 10.94 7.50
CA GLN A 169 14.39 11.12 8.88
C GLN A 169 13.55 9.93 9.40
N HIS A 170 12.83 9.25 8.51
CA HIS A 170 11.96 8.14 8.85
C HIS A 170 12.54 6.76 8.48
N SER A 171 13.68 6.71 7.80
CA SER A 171 14.27 5.44 7.34
C SER A 171 14.68 4.48 8.45
N PRO A 172 15.19 4.92 9.63
CA PRO A 172 15.59 3.98 10.70
C PRO A 172 14.47 3.01 11.10
N ASP A 173 13.22 3.48 11.08
CA ASP A 173 12.07 2.67 11.43
C ASP A 173 11.32 2.14 10.18
N LEU A 174 11.34 2.88 9.06
CA LEU A 174 10.43 2.66 7.93
C LEU A 174 11.13 2.27 6.62
N TYR A 175 12.45 2.08 6.61
CA TYR A 175 13.21 1.80 5.38
C TYR A 175 12.64 0.63 4.58
N GLU A 176 12.28 -0.47 5.22
CA GLU A 176 11.71 -1.63 4.52
C GLU A 176 10.39 -1.31 3.83
N CYS A 177 9.55 -0.46 4.43
CA CYS A 177 8.33 0.02 3.78
C CYS A 177 8.64 0.97 2.62
N GLN A 178 9.57 1.91 2.81
CA GLN A 178 10.02 2.84 1.77
C GLN A 178 10.59 2.08 0.56
N ARG A 179 11.42 1.06 0.81
CA ARG A 179 11.96 0.15 -0.21
C ARG A 179 10.86 -0.64 -0.91
N HIS A 180 9.92 -1.20 -0.15
CA HIS A 180 8.83 -2.01 -0.71
C HIS A 180 7.90 -1.21 -1.64
N LEU A 181 7.74 0.11 -1.42
CA LEU A 181 6.97 0.96 -2.34
C LEU A 181 7.56 1.01 -3.76
N LEU A 182 8.85 0.79 -3.93
CA LEU A 182 9.47 0.70 -5.26
C LEU A 182 9.41 -0.72 -5.84
N GLN A 183 9.21 -1.77 -5.04
CA GLN A 183 9.29 -3.16 -5.50
C GLN A 183 7.95 -3.69 -6.04
N SER A 184 7.48 -3.16 -7.17
CA SER A 184 6.27 -3.69 -7.82
C SER A 184 6.48 -5.14 -8.30
N HIS A 185 5.76 -6.12 -7.72
CA HIS A 185 5.93 -7.56 -8.00
C HIS A 185 5.37 -8.04 -9.35
N THR A 186 4.75 -7.18 -10.15
CA THR A 186 4.67 -7.52 -11.57
C THR A 186 6.11 -7.54 -12.08
N TYR A 187 6.58 -8.75 -12.46
CA TYR A 187 7.47 -8.84 -13.61
C TYR A 187 6.75 -8.04 -14.70
N TYR A 188 7.04 -6.75 -14.80
CA TYR A 188 6.97 -6.09 -16.07
C TYR A 188 7.80 -7.05 -16.91
N ARG A 189 7.12 -7.78 -17.81
CA ARG A 189 7.82 -8.16 -19.01
C ARG A 189 8.19 -6.79 -19.57
N GLU A 190 9.37 -6.31 -19.20
CA GLU A 190 10.19 -5.49 -20.07
C GLU A 190 10.30 -6.37 -21.30
N LYS A 191 9.25 -6.36 -22.11
CA LYS A 191 9.49 -6.31 -23.53
C LYS A 191 10.26 -5.02 -23.63
N LEU A 192 11.57 -5.14 -23.70
CA LEU A 192 12.50 -4.08 -24.11
C LEU A 192 12.01 -3.39 -25.40
N GLU A 193 11.05 -4.00 -26.11
CA GLU A 193 10.26 -3.43 -27.22
C GLU A 193 9.22 -2.35 -26.84
N ASN A 194 8.95 -2.05 -25.57
CA ASN A 194 7.93 -1.06 -25.20
C ASN A 194 8.57 0.31 -24.85
N PRO A 195 8.53 1.31 -25.75
CA PRO A 195 9.42 2.47 -25.78
C PRO A 195 8.91 3.66 -24.95
N ASP A 196 8.10 3.46 -23.92
CA ASP A 196 7.65 4.58 -23.07
C ASP A 196 8.72 4.94 -22.03
N TYR A 197 9.84 5.48 -22.52
CA TYR A 197 11.00 5.94 -21.75
C TYR A 197 10.70 7.14 -20.81
N PHE A 198 9.48 7.67 -20.88
CA PHE A 198 8.98 8.70 -19.97
C PHE A 198 8.42 8.14 -18.65
N GLU A 199 8.08 6.86 -18.57
CA GLU A 199 7.53 6.28 -17.35
C GLU A 199 8.64 5.91 -16.34
N ILE A 200 8.37 6.15 -15.05
CA ILE A 200 9.23 5.77 -13.92
C ILE A 200 8.67 4.46 -13.33
N PRO A 201 9.34 3.31 -13.55
CA PRO A 201 8.92 2.02 -13.02
C PRO A 201 9.33 1.85 -11.55
N GLY A 202 8.96 0.71 -10.98
CA GLY A 202 9.54 0.26 -9.71
C GLY A 202 10.99 -0.24 -9.86
N THR A 203 11.60 -0.65 -8.75
CA THR A 203 12.85 -1.41 -8.71
C THR A 203 12.56 -2.88 -8.97
N SER A 204 12.88 -3.36 -10.16
CA SER A 204 12.91 -4.79 -10.46
C SER A 204 14.06 -5.48 -9.72
N PRO A 205 14.06 -6.83 -9.59
CA PRO A 205 15.21 -7.56 -9.02
C PRO A 205 16.53 -7.23 -9.74
N LYS A 206 16.48 -7.03 -11.06
CA LYS A 206 17.63 -6.63 -11.88
C LYS A 206 18.13 -5.24 -11.51
N VAL A 207 17.23 -4.24 -11.39
CA VAL A 207 17.60 -2.89 -10.94
C VAL A 207 18.17 -2.90 -9.53
N TYR A 208 17.62 -3.71 -8.62
CA TYR A 208 18.16 -3.86 -7.27
C TYR A 208 19.58 -4.46 -7.27
N GLN A 209 19.86 -5.44 -8.15
CA GLN A 209 21.21 -5.97 -8.33
C GLN A 209 22.17 -4.92 -8.88
N ILE A 210 21.73 -4.08 -9.83
CA ILE A 210 22.51 -2.95 -10.34
C ILE A 210 22.86 -1.98 -9.20
N ILE A 211 21.89 -1.61 -8.36
CA ILE A 211 22.12 -0.76 -7.18
C ILE A 211 23.16 -1.36 -6.23
N ASN A 212 23.08 -2.67 -5.97
CA ASN A 212 24.07 -3.37 -5.15
C ASN A 212 25.47 -3.29 -5.77
N ASN A 213 25.57 -3.51 -7.08
CA ASN A 213 26.84 -3.48 -7.79
C ASN A 213 27.46 -2.07 -7.77
N VAL A 214 26.66 -1.04 -8.05
CA VAL A 214 27.05 0.36 -7.93
C VAL A 214 27.58 0.65 -6.53
N THR A 215 26.80 0.34 -5.50
CA THR A 215 27.19 0.59 -4.10
C THR A 215 28.50 -0.10 -3.74
N SER A 216 28.69 -1.35 -4.20
CA SER A 216 29.91 -2.11 -3.97
C SER A 216 31.11 -1.47 -4.66
N LEU A 217 31.01 -1.13 -5.94
CA LEU A 217 32.10 -0.55 -6.71
C LEU A 217 32.51 0.82 -6.17
N TYR A 218 31.55 1.68 -5.84
CA TYR A 218 31.84 2.98 -5.25
C TYR A 218 32.60 2.87 -3.92
N ASN A 219 32.22 1.94 -3.03
CA ASN A 219 32.86 1.82 -1.73
C ASN A 219 34.20 1.06 -1.74
N LEU A 220 34.39 0.12 -2.69
CA LEU A 220 35.57 -0.74 -2.72
C LEU A 220 36.69 -0.19 -3.60
N ASP A 221 36.36 0.27 -4.80
CA ASP A 221 37.35 0.68 -5.81
C ASP A 221 36.80 1.75 -6.76
N PRO A 222 36.49 2.97 -6.26
CA PRO A 222 36.05 4.05 -7.10
C PRO A 222 37.24 4.62 -7.89
N ASN A 223 37.01 4.94 -9.16
CA ASN A 223 37.87 5.87 -9.88
C ASN A 223 37.56 7.29 -9.41
N PHE A 224 38.50 8.22 -9.61
CA PHE A 224 38.29 9.63 -9.33
C PHE A 224 38.51 10.44 -10.61
N GLY A 225 37.57 11.33 -10.91
CA GLY A 225 37.67 12.25 -12.05
C GLY A 225 37.25 13.66 -11.65
N GLU A 226 37.58 14.64 -12.50
CA GLU A 226 37.25 16.04 -12.27
C GLU A 226 35.76 16.24 -12.07
N PHE A 227 35.39 17.09 -11.11
CA PHE A 227 34.01 17.51 -10.90
C PHE A 227 33.68 18.67 -11.84
N PRO A 228 32.84 18.49 -12.88
CA PRO A 228 32.61 19.54 -13.88
C PRO A 228 32.07 20.85 -13.30
N GLU A 229 31.34 20.78 -12.19
CA GLU A 229 30.66 21.93 -11.58
C GLU A 229 31.51 22.64 -10.50
N ARG A 230 32.62 22.05 -10.03
CA ARG A 230 33.49 22.68 -9.01
C ARG A 230 34.97 22.45 -9.30
N GLU A 231 35.70 23.55 -9.47
CA GLU A 231 37.15 23.51 -9.64
C GLU A 231 37.86 22.93 -8.41
N ASN A 232 38.94 22.19 -8.66
CA ASN A 232 39.76 21.52 -7.64
C ASN A 232 39.04 20.42 -6.83
N TYR A 233 37.85 19.98 -7.27
CA TYR A 233 37.17 18.82 -6.70
C TYR A 233 37.25 17.63 -7.65
N GLU A 234 37.42 16.45 -7.06
CA GLU A 234 37.33 15.17 -7.75
C GLU A 234 36.20 14.34 -7.15
N ILE A 235 35.37 13.78 -8.02
CA ILE A 235 34.21 12.97 -7.67
C ILE A 235 34.47 11.48 -7.93
N PRO A 236 33.85 10.58 -7.14
CA PRO A 236 33.97 9.16 -7.38
C PRO A 236 33.19 8.76 -8.62
N MET A 237 33.75 7.86 -9.41
CA MET A 237 33.18 7.36 -10.65
C MET A 237 33.42 5.86 -10.79
N VAL A 238 32.53 5.16 -11.47
CA VAL A 238 32.69 3.74 -11.79
C VAL A 238 32.47 3.52 -13.28
N LEU A 239 33.09 2.50 -13.85
CA LEU A 239 32.89 2.19 -15.27
C LEU A 239 31.47 1.69 -15.52
N LYS A 240 30.82 2.25 -16.54
CA LYS A 240 29.48 1.83 -17.00
C LYS A 240 29.45 0.32 -17.27
N ASN A 241 30.50 -0.21 -17.88
CA ASN A 241 30.59 -1.61 -18.25
C ASN A 241 30.67 -2.52 -17.01
N ASP A 242 31.42 -2.16 -15.98
CA ASP A 242 31.54 -2.98 -14.76
C ASP A 242 30.20 -3.07 -14.02
N VAL A 243 29.39 -2.02 -14.12
CA VAL A 243 28.05 -1.99 -13.53
C VAL A 243 27.05 -2.80 -14.34
N PHE A 244 26.98 -2.57 -15.66
CA PHE A 244 25.84 -2.99 -16.48
C PHE A 244 26.08 -4.21 -17.38
N LEU A 245 27.33 -4.51 -17.76
CA LEU A 245 27.66 -5.64 -18.64
C LEU A 245 27.18 -7.00 -18.10
N PRO A 246 27.20 -7.27 -16.77
CA PRO A 246 26.62 -8.51 -16.22
C PRO A 246 25.10 -8.65 -16.42
N TYR A 247 24.43 -7.55 -16.79
CA TYR A 247 22.98 -7.46 -16.84
C TYR A 247 22.46 -7.15 -18.26
N ILE A 248 23.32 -6.96 -19.25
CA ILE A 248 22.94 -6.59 -20.62
C ILE A 248 23.16 -7.78 -21.55
N ASP A 249 22.14 -8.12 -22.34
CA ASP A 249 22.22 -9.21 -23.32
C ASP A 249 22.66 -8.68 -24.71
N SER A 250 22.47 -7.39 -25.01
CA SER A 250 22.91 -6.77 -26.28
C SER A 250 23.17 -5.26 -26.18
N ILE A 251 24.22 -4.73 -26.83
CA ILE A 251 24.48 -3.27 -26.84
C ILE A 251 23.70 -2.63 -28.01
N ALA A 252 22.38 -2.54 -27.86
CA ALA A 252 21.50 -1.81 -28.78
C ALA A 252 21.16 -0.43 -28.19
N ASN A 253 20.86 0.57 -29.04
CA ASN A 253 20.55 1.95 -28.61
C ASN A 253 19.47 2.04 -27.52
N ALA A 254 18.47 1.16 -27.55
CA ALA A 254 17.40 1.09 -26.54
C ALA A 254 17.92 0.70 -25.15
N GLU A 255 18.97 -0.10 -25.08
CA GLU A 255 19.60 -0.50 -23.82
C GLU A 255 20.46 0.63 -23.25
N GLU A 256 21.12 1.43 -24.10
CA GLU A 256 21.87 2.61 -23.64
C GLU A 256 20.95 3.67 -23.02
N GLU A 257 19.81 3.96 -23.64
CA GLU A 257 18.81 4.87 -23.07
C GLU A 257 18.26 4.33 -21.74
N ALA A 258 18.05 3.01 -21.63
CA ALA A 258 17.63 2.39 -20.38
C ALA A 258 18.68 2.52 -19.27
N ILE A 259 19.97 2.36 -19.59
CA ILE A 259 21.08 2.56 -18.65
C ILE A 259 21.07 4.00 -18.11
N GLU A 260 20.99 4.99 -19.01
CA GLU A 260 20.94 6.41 -18.63
C GLU A 260 19.77 6.70 -17.70
N LYS A 261 18.58 6.18 -18.01
CA LYS A 261 17.40 6.35 -17.16
C LYS A 261 17.53 5.67 -15.81
N ILE A 262 18.12 4.47 -15.74
CA ILE A 262 18.38 3.80 -14.46
C ILE A 262 19.37 4.61 -13.63
N ALA A 263 20.46 5.08 -14.24
CA ALA A 263 21.46 5.92 -13.59
C ALA A 263 20.83 7.21 -13.04
N GLU A 264 20.05 7.94 -13.86
CA GLU A 264 19.36 9.17 -13.46
C GLU A 264 18.47 8.95 -12.22
N ARG A 265 17.70 7.85 -12.23
CA ARG A 265 16.75 7.52 -11.15
C ARG A 265 17.44 7.23 -9.81
N ILE A 266 18.68 6.74 -9.83
CA ILE A 266 19.46 6.45 -8.61
C ILE A 266 20.48 7.57 -8.28
N GLY A 267 20.39 8.72 -8.95
CA GLY A 267 21.19 9.91 -8.66
C GLY A 267 22.52 10.00 -9.38
N LEU A 268 22.71 9.17 -10.41
CA LEU A 268 23.92 9.13 -11.21
C LEU A 268 23.70 9.75 -12.59
N ARG A 269 24.81 10.04 -13.27
CA ARG A 269 24.89 10.53 -14.65
C ARG A 269 26.05 9.85 -15.38
N LEU A 270 25.99 9.85 -16.70
CA LEU A 270 27.11 9.44 -17.54
C LEU A 270 28.03 10.63 -17.81
N ILE A 271 29.33 10.41 -17.67
CA ILE A 271 30.40 11.32 -18.09
C ILE A 271 31.19 10.61 -19.20
N ASP A 272 31.37 11.32 -20.31
CA ASP A 272 32.03 10.84 -21.54
C ASP A 272 31.45 9.55 -22.13
N GLY A 273 30.22 9.19 -21.76
CA GLY A 273 29.55 7.93 -22.14
C GLY A 273 30.16 6.66 -21.51
N ILE A 274 31.18 6.81 -20.66
CA ILE A 274 32.01 5.72 -20.12
C ILE A 274 31.83 5.58 -18.60
N PHE A 275 31.78 6.69 -17.89
CA PHE A 275 31.80 6.71 -16.43
C PHE A 275 30.44 7.05 -15.84
N LEU A 276 30.04 6.33 -14.81
CA LEU A 276 28.89 6.67 -13.97
C LEU A 276 29.40 7.47 -12.78
N ALA A 277 28.92 8.70 -12.65
CA ALA A 277 29.26 9.62 -11.57
C ALA A 277 27.98 10.15 -10.91
N PRO A 278 28.02 10.60 -9.65
CA PRO A 278 26.88 11.27 -9.02
C PRO A 278 26.50 12.57 -9.73
N GLN A 279 25.21 12.89 -9.74
CA GLN A 279 24.70 14.20 -10.17
C GLN A 279 25.06 15.27 -9.15
N GLU A 280 25.15 16.54 -9.58
CA GLU A 280 25.47 17.67 -8.69
C GLU A 280 24.52 17.74 -7.48
N ASP A 281 23.21 17.75 -7.73
CA ASP A 281 22.17 17.76 -6.69
C ASP A 281 22.32 16.57 -5.72
N PHE A 282 22.75 15.41 -6.22
CA PHE A 282 22.97 14.24 -5.37
C PHE A 282 24.23 14.36 -4.53
N ILE A 283 25.32 14.92 -5.07
CA ILE A 283 26.55 15.19 -4.33
C ILE A 283 26.25 16.10 -3.12
N GLU A 284 25.43 17.14 -3.31
CA GLU A 284 25.04 18.00 -2.18
C GLU A 284 24.30 17.24 -1.09
N ILE A 285 23.35 16.37 -1.48
CA ILE A 285 22.63 15.51 -0.54
C ILE A 285 23.60 14.59 0.20
N LEU A 286 24.55 13.99 -0.52
CA LEU A 286 25.52 13.08 0.07
C LEU A 286 26.46 13.78 1.05
N LEU A 287 26.96 14.98 0.70
CA LEU A 287 27.82 15.78 1.58
C LEU A 287 27.09 16.19 2.87
N GLU A 288 25.87 16.71 2.77
CA GLU A 288 25.09 17.15 3.94
C GLU A 288 24.77 16.02 4.91
N ASN A 289 24.63 14.80 4.40
CA ASN A 289 24.31 13.61 5.19
C ASN A 289 25.55 12.76 5.52
N ASN A 290 26.77 13.29 5.29
CA ASN A 290 28.05 12.62 5.56
C ASN A 290 28.24 11.28 4.83
N TYR A 291 27.68 11.14 3.64
CA TYR A 291 27.88 9.99 2.75
C TYR A 291 29.04 10.17 1.76
N LEU A 292 29.61 11.37 1.69
CA LEU A 292 30.87 11.67 1.01
C LEU A 292 31.83 12.29 2.04
N ARG A 293 33.09 11.83 2.04
CA ARG A 293 34.15 12.37 2.89
C ARG A 293 35.17 13.14 2.04
N ASP A 294 35.40 14.39 2.43
CA ASP A 294 36.41 15.24 1.81
C ASP A 294 37.82 14.81 2.24
N ASN A 295 38.73 14.68 1.28
CA ASN A 295 40.14 14.43 1.54
C ASN A 295 41.02 15.28 0.63
N LYS A 296 41.70 16.26 1.22
CA LYS A 296 42.64 17.14 0.50
C LYS A 296 43.91 16.38 0.16
N GLN A 297 44.17 16.26 -1.14
CA GLN A 297 45.32 15.58 -1.69
C GLN A 297 46.54 16.52 -1.72
N SER A 298 47.73 15.93 -1.90
CA SER A 298 49.00 16.67 -1.99
C SER A 298 49.12 17.56 -3.23
N ASP A 299 48.36 17.25 -4.29
CA ASP A 299 48.26 18.03 -5.53
C ASP A 299 47.35 19.28 -5.39
N GLY A 300 46.70 19.45 -4.24
CA GLY A 300 45.79 20.57 -3.96
C GLY A 300 44.32 20.25 -4.22
N ASN A 301 44.01 19.15 -4.90
CA ASN A 301 42.63 18.73 -5.18
C ASN A 301 41.96 18.13 -3.95
N ILE A 302 40.63 18.26 -3.88
CA ILE A 302 39.79 17.66 -2.85
C ILE A 302 39.07 16.46 -3.45
N ARG A 303 39.39 15.26 -2.98
CA ARG A 303 38.71 14.01 -3.39
C ARG A 303 37.54 13.71 -2.47
N LEU A 304 36.38 13.41 -3.07
CA LEU A 304 35.16 13.00 -2.36
C LEU A 304 35.06 11.48 -2.26
N PHE A 305 35.38 10.91 -1.11
CA PHE A 305 35.33 9.46 -0.91
C PHE A 305 33.91 9.00 -0.52
N PRO A 306 33.30 8.04 -1.24
CA PRO A 306 31.96 7.54 -0.94
C PRO A 306 31.91 6.63 0.27
N GLN A 307 30.81 6.74 1.01
CA GLN A 307 30.48 5.97 2.23
C GLN A 307 28.98 5.67 2.32
N PHE A 308 28.32 5.53 1.17
CA PHE A 308 26.88 5.28 1.11
C PHE A 308 26.53 3.80 0.95
N SER A 309 25.29 3.46 1.29
CA SER A 309 24.77 2.10 1.17
C SER A 309 23.67 2.01 0.10
N ASN A 310 23.14 0.81 -0.12
CA ASN A 310 21.98 0.62 -0.97
C ASN A 310 20.78 1.47 -0.52
N GLU A 311 20.63 1.66 0.80
CA GLU A 311 19.57 2.48 1.37
C GLU A 311 19.66 3.92 0.84
N THR A 312 20.87 4.49 0.79
CA THR A 312 21.09 5.84 0.26
C THR A 312 20.57 5.97 -1.18
N LEU A 313 20.88 5.02 -2.06
CA LEU A 313 20.47 5.03 -3.47
C LEU A 313 18.97 4.73 -3.65
N ILE A 314 18.41 3.83 -2.84
CA ILE A 314 16.99 3.48 -2.87
C ILE A 314 16.12 4.64 -2.39
N LEU A 315 16.53 5.31 -1.32
CA LEU A 315 15.85 6.52 -0.83
C LEU A 315 15.93 7.65 -1.85
N TYR A 316 17.04 7.78 -2.57
CA TYR A 316 17.14 8.75 -3.67
C TYR A 316 16.16 8.41 -4.79
N TYR A 317 16.08 7.15 -5.20
CA TYR A 317 15.11 6.73 -6.22
C TYR A 317 13.67 6.97 -5.75
N LEU A 318 13.37 6.70 -4.48
CA LEU A 318 12.04 6.99 -3.93
C LEU A 318 11.76 8.50 -3.92
N ALA A 319 12.76 9.32 -3.59
CA ALA A 319 12.64 10.78 -3.64
C ALA A 319 12.41 11.27 -5.07
N PHE A 320 13.15 10.74 -6.04
CA PHE A 320 13.01 11.04 -7.46
C PHE A 320 11.61 10.66 -7.98
N ALA A 321 11.14 9.46 -7.66
CA ALA A 321 9.79 9.00 -7.97
C ALA A 321 8.72 9.90 -7.32
N SER A 322 8.95 10.36 -6.09
CA SER A 322 8.00 11.22 -5.39
C SER A 322 7.97 12.65 -5.93
N GLN A 323 9.11 13.19 -6.38
CA GLN A 323 9.20 14.48 -7.06
C GLN A 323 8.51 14.39 -8.43
N ARG A 324 8.79 13.34 -9.19
CA ARG A 324 8.28 13.11 -10.54
C ARG A 324 7.05 12.21 -10.57
N ARG A 325 6.13 12.41 -9.61
CA ARG A 325 4.89 11.65 -9.50
C ARG A 325 4.07 11.60 -10.78
N GLY A 326 4.13 12.66 -11.59
CA GLY A 326 3.48 12.83 -12.91
C GLY A 326 4.02 11.93 -14.03
N PHE A 327 5.08 11.18 -13.76
CA PHE A 327 5.71 10.25 -14.70
C PHE A 327 5.76 8.80 -14.20
N LEU A 328 5.17 8.46 -13.05
CA LEU A 328 5.16 7.09 -12.56
C LEU A 328 4.43 6.14 -13.51
N SER A 329 4.95 4.92 -13.63
CA SER A 329 4.28 3.86 -14.38
C SER A 329 2.95 3.49 -13.73
N LYS A 330 2.02 3.01 -14.56
CA LYS A 330 0.70 2.56 -14.10
C LYS A 330 0.80 1.46 -13.04
N GLU A 331 1.79 0.58 -13.16
CA GLU A 331 2.01 -0.51 -12.21
C GLU A 331 2.45 0.03 -10.86
N LEU A 332 3.40 0.97 -10.85
CA LEU A 332 3.90 1.58 -9.62
C LEU A 332 2.82 2.41 -8.91
N ILE A 333 1.99 3.16 -9.66
CA ILE A 333 0.85 3.90 -9.10
C ILE A 333 -0.13 2.96 -8.41
N ASN A 334 -0.50 1.85 -9.06
CA ASN A 334 -1.40 0.86 -8.49
C ASN A 334 -0.77 0.21 -7.26
N TRP A 335 0.53 -0.10 -7.32
CA TRP A 335 1.28 -0.70 -6.23
C TRP A 335 1.30 0.19 -4.99
N ILE A 336 1.68 1.47 -5.12
CA ILE A 336 1.68 2.44 -4.02
C ILE A 336 0.26 2.60 -3.45
N SER A 337 -0.76 2.68 -4.32
CA SER A 337 -2.16 2.81 -3.90
C SER A 337 -2.65 1.59 -3.10
N MET A 338 -2.26 0.38 -3.51
CA MET A 338 -2.58 -0.86 -2.78
C MET A 338 -1.87 -0.93 -1.45
N ASN A 339 -0.58 -0.58 -1.39
CA ASN A 339 0.19 -0.56 -0.15
C ASN A 339 -0.42 0.40 0.87
N PHE A 340 -0.78 1.61 0.45
CA PHE A 340 -1.41 2.60 1.34
C PHE A 340 -2.79 2.16 1.80
N ALA A 341 -3.61 1.63 0.90
CA ALA A 341 -4.93 1.10 1.25
C ALA A 341 -4.84 -0.03 2.27
N PHE A 342 -3.90 -0.96 2.06
CA PHE A 342 -3.68 -2.09 2.94
C PHE A 342 -3.18 -1.65 4.32
N LEU A 343 -2.20 -0.73 4.36
CA LEU A 343 -1.70 -0.10 5.58
C LEU A 343 -2.83 0.52 6.40
N ILE A 344 -3.67 1.33 5.76
CA ILE A 344 -4.81 1.99 6.42
C ILE A 344 -5.82 0.95 6.92
N TYR A 345 -6.23 0.02 6.05
CA TYR A 345 -7.26 -0.97 6.36
C TYR A 345 -6.83 -1.87 7.52
N MET A 346 -5.65 -2.49 7.41
CA MET A 346 -5.12 -3.37 8.43
C MET A 346 -4.73 -2.63 9.71
N GLY A 347 -4.27 -1.39 9.60
CA GLY A 347 -4.04 -0.54 10.76
C GLY A 347 -5.34 -0.35 11.56
N ILE A 348 -6.46 -0.05 10.89
CA ILE A 348 -7.76 0.10 11.55
C ILE A 348 -8.20 -1.20 12.22
N LEU A 349 -8.05 -2.33 11.53
CA LEU A 349 -8.41 -3.64 12.09
C LEU A 349 -7.55 -3.97 13.31
N LYS A 350 -6.22 -3.88 13.22
CA LYS A 350 -5.30 -4.15 14.36
C LYS A 350 -5.50 -3.18 15.52
N TRP A 351 -6.06 -2.01 15.28
CA TRP A 351 -6.31 -1.01 16.30
C TRP A 351 -7.65 -1.23 17.02
N LYS A 352 -8.70 -1.65 16.30
CA LYS A 352 -10.04 -1.82 16.88
C LYS A 352 -10.42 -3.26 17.21
N LEU A 353 -9.81 -4.23 16.57
CA LEU A 353 -10.06 -5.65 16.82
C LEU A 353 -8.88 -6.24 17.57
N SER A 354 -9.19 -7.00 18.62
CA SER A 354 -8.26 -7.95 19.21
C SER A 354 -7.89 -9.05 18.20
N ASP A 355 -6.68 -9.61 18.32
CA ASP A 355 -6.23 -10.70 17.44
C ASP A 355 -7.08 -11.96 17.58
N GLU A 356 -7.77 -12.11 18.72
CA GLU A 356 -8.67 -13.23 19.04
C GLU A 356 -10.12 -12.99 18.59
N ASN A 357 -10.44 -11.80 18.06
CA ASN A 357 -11.81 -11.43 17.72
C ASN A 357 -12.42 -12.41 16.69
N ILE A 358 -13.46 -13.13 17.10
CA ILE A 358 -14.10 -14.16 16.29
C ILE A 358 -14.75 -13.62 15.01
N PHE A 359 -15.08 -12.33 14.97
CA PHE A 359 -15.69 -11.67 13.83
C PHE A 359 -14.68 -11.17 12.81
N TYR A 360 -13.36 -11.37 13.01
CA TYR A 360 -12.33 -10.93 12.08
C TYR A 360 -12.62 -11.38 10.62
N ALA A 361 -13.20 -12.57 10.45
CA ALA A 361 -13.59 -13.10 9.13
C ALA A 361 -14.58 -12.19 8.36
N ILE A 362 -15.44 -11.46 9.06
CA ILE A 362 -16.37 -10.48 8.46
C ILE A 362 -15.60 -9.32 7.81
N PHE A 363 -14.45 -8.96 8.39
CA PHE A 363 -13.56 -7.91 7.88
C PHE A 363 -12.56 -8.42 6.85
N LYS A 364 -12.55 -9.72 6.54
CA LYS A 364 -11.75 -10.25 5.42
C LYS A 364 -12.43 -10.02 4.06
N ASP A 365 -13.56 -9.31 4.01
CA ASP A 365 -14.24 -9.04 2.74
C ASP A 365 -13.31 -8.34 1.75
N LEU A 366 -13.13 -9.04 0.65
CA LEU A 366 -12.23 -8.77 -0.45
C LEU A 366 -12.63 -7.47 -1.14
N GLN A 367 -13.92 -7.11 -1.20
CA GLN A 367 -14.35 -5.97 -2.04
C GLN A 367 -13.84 -4.60 -1.56
N THR A 368 -13.67 -4.42 -0.26
CA THR A 368 -13.24 -3.16 0.36
C THR A 368 -11.74 -2.97 0.28
N ASN A 369 -11.01 -3.98 0.74
CA ASN A 369 -9.56 -4.00 0.77
C ASN A 369 -9.00 -4.05 -0.66
N GLU A 370 -9.65 -4.80 -1.57
CA GLU A 370 -9.10 -5.04 -2.90
C GLU A 370 -9.42 -3.97 -3.94
N LYS A 371 -10.49 -3.21 -3.72
CA LYS A 371 -11.04 -2.34 -4.77
C LYS A 371 -11.28 -0.95 -4.24
N ILE A 372 -12.20 -0.79 -3.29
CA ILE A 372 -12.67 0.56 -2.90
C ILE A 372 -11.54 1.41 -2.33
N LEU A 373 -10.84 0.96 -1.30
CA LEU A 373 -9.77 1.75 -0.69
C LEU A 373 -8.63 2.02 -1.66
N PRO A 374 -8.07 1.03 -2.41
CA PRO A 374 -7.05 1.31 -3.41
C PRO A 374 -7.48 2.33 -4.48
N TYR A 375 -8.76 2.32 -4.91
CA TYR A 375 -9.29 3.33 -5.83
C TYR A 375 -9.36 4.73 -5.20
N LEU A 376 -9.84 4.83 -3.97
CA LEU A 376 -9.85 6.10 -3.23
C LEU A 376 -8.42 6.61 -2.98
N MET A 377 -7.46 5.71 -2.70
CA MET A 377 -6.04 6.06 -2.60
C MET A 377 -5.53 6.64 -3.91
N LYS A 378 -5.86 6.04 -5.05
CA LYS A 378 -5.44 6.58 -6.35
C LYS A 378 -5.98 7.99 -6.58
N LEU A 379 -7.25 8.25 -6.25
CA LEU A 379 -7.87 9.57 -6.36
C LEU A 379 -7.12 10.62 -5.51
N ILE A 380 -6.77 10.27 -4.28
CA ILE A 380 -6.13 11.19 -3.31
C ILE A 380 -4.63 11.37 -3.61
N CYS A 381 -3.92 10.27 -3.89
CA CYS A 381 -2.48 10.23 -4.10
C CYS A 381 -2.04 10.77 -5.47
N PHE A 382 -2.88 10.59 -6.51
CA PHE A 382 -2.51 10.84 -7.91
C PHE A 382 -3.65 11.54 -8.69
N PRO A 383 -4.07 12.75 -8.29
CA PRO A 383 -5.24 13.42 -8.86
C PRO A 383 -5.10 13.71 -10.37
N ASN A 384 -3.89 14.01 -10.84
CA ASN A 384 -3.64 14.37 -12.24
C ASN A 384 -3.67 13.16 -13.21
N TYR A 385 -3.68 11.93 -12.69
CA TYR A 385 -3.73 10.69 -13.48
C TYR A 385 -5.13 10.17 -13.75
N LEU A 386 -6.15 10.85 -13.22
CA LEU A 386 -7.55 10.42 -13.31
C LEU A 386 -8.16 10.64 -14.69
N SER A 387 -7.55 11.47 -15.54
CA SER A 387 -7.91 11.61 -16.95
C SER A 387 -7.49 10.40 -17.79
N LEU A 388 -6.42 9.70 -17.37
CA LEU A 388 -5.86 8.53 -18.05
C LEU A 388 -6.35 7.25 -17.38
N ASP A 389 -7.57 6.93 -17.78
CA ASP A 389 -8.16 5.60 -17.78
C ASP A 389 -8.62 5.08 -16.40
N LYS A 390 -9.82 4.51 -16.43
CA LYS A 390 -10.56 3.87 -15.33
C LYS A 390 -9.87 2.52 -14.99
N MET A 391 -8.55 2.55 -14.87
CA MET A 391 -7.70 1.37 -14.91
C MET A 391 -7.82 0.58 -13.61
N LYS A 392 -7.97 -0.71 -13.85
CA LYS A 392 -8.22 -1.76 -12.89
C LYS A 392 -7.01 -1.98 -11.99
N ILE A 393 -7.21 -1.93 -10.68
CA ILE A 393 -6.18 -2.36 -9.73
C ILE A 393 -6.11 -3.88 -9.80
N ARG A 394 -4.93 -4.42 -10.13
CA ARG A 394 -4.69 -5.87 -10.16
C ARG A 394 -4.40 -6.33 -8.74
N ASP A 395 -5.44 -6.67 -8.01
CA ASP A 395 -5.32 -7.22 -6.67
C ASP A 395 -5.63 -8.73 -6.68
N SER A 396 -4.70 -9.54 -6.19
CA SER A 396 -4.87 -10.97 -5.98
C SER A 396 -4.54 -11.32 -4.53
N VAL A 397 -5.12 -12.41 -4.02
CA VAL A 397 -4.85 -12.91 -2.66
C VAL A 397 -3.35 -13.10 -2.40
N GLN A 398 -2.59 -13.49 -3.42
CA GLN A 398 -1.14 -13.69 -3.34
C GLN A 398 -0.42 -12.36 -3.10
N TYR A 399 -0.77 -11.29 -3.84
CA TYR A 399 -0.17 -9.96 -3.66
C TYR A 399 -0.38 -9.43 -2.25
N ARG A 400 -1.54 -9.66 -1.63
CA ARG A 400 -1.80 -9.19 -0.25
C ARG A 400 -1.05 -9.96 0.81
N LYS A 401 -0.87 -11.27 0.64
CA LYS A 401 -0.03 -12.06 1.56
C LYS A 401 1.39 -11.54 1.54
N GLU A 402 1.90 -11.18 0.36
CA GLU A 402 3.22 -10.58 0.22
C GLU A 402 3.29 -9.21 0.91
N ILE A 403 2.38 -8.29 0.60
CA ILE A 403 2.30 -6.97 1.27
C ILE A 403 2.23 -7.15 2.80
N PHE A 404 1.39 -8.06 3.30
CA PHE A 404 1.28 -8.35 4.74
C PHE A 404 2.58 -8.88 5.33
N ASN A 405 3.27 -9.79 4.65
CA ASN A 405 4.54 -10.34 5.12
C ASN A 405 5.63 -9.27 5.20
N PHE A 406 5.66 -8.33 4.25
CA PHE A 406 6.68 -7.27 4.21
C PHE A 406 6.38 -6.09 5.13
N ILE A 407 5.11 -5.74 5.30
CA ILE A 407 4.71 -4.52 6.01
C ILE A 407 4.20 -4.81 7.43
N GLY A 408 4.01 -6.08 7.79
CA GLY A 408 3.33 -6.54 8.99
C GLY A 408 3.78 -5.89 10.31
N SER A 409 5.09 -5.64 10.47
CA SER A 409 5.66 -4.96 11.64
C SER A 409 5.31 -3.47 11.70
N GLN A 410 5.18 -2.79 10.55
CA GLN A 410 4.84 -1.37 10.49
C GLN A 410 3.35 -1.09 10.66
N ILE A 411 2.50 -2.11 10.45
CA ILE A 411 1.07 -2.04 10.79
C ILE A 411 0.89 -1.83 12.31
N GLU A 412 1.81 -2.32 13.14
CA GLU A 412 1.72 -2.11 14.60
C GLU A 412 2.05 -0.68 14.99
N ASN A 413 3.00 -0.05 14.31
CA ASN A 413 3.36 1.35 14.50
C ASN A 413 2.27 2.33 14.03
N LEU A 414 1.39 1.91 13.11
CA LEU A 414 0.24 2.71 12.66
C LEU A 414 -0.86 2.88 13.73
N LYS A 415 -0.86 2.05 14.80
CA LYS A 415 -1.87 2.12 15.87
C LYS A 415 -1.90 3.48 16.57
N TYR A 416 -0.72 4.09 16.80
CA TYR A 416 -0.60 5.38 17.48
C TYR A 416 -1.22 6.53 16.68
N LEU A 417 -0.93 6.58 15.37
CA LEU A 417 -1.53 7.57 14.47
C LEU A 417 -3.06 7.43 14.42
N LEU A 418 -3.55 6.21 14.27
CA LEU A 418 -4.97 5.96 14.13
C LEU A 418 -5.74 6.41 15.38
N LYS A 419 -5.14 6.24 16.56
CA LYS A 419 -5.67 6.77 17.82
C LYS A 419 -5.72 8.31 17.82
N GLU A 420 -4.63 8.99 17.45
CA GLU A 420 -4.58 10.45 17.41
C GLU A 420 -5.62 11.04 16.44
N LEU A 421 -5.77 10.44 15.26
CA LEU A 421 -6.76 10.86 14.29
C LEU A 421 -8.19 10.56 14.77
N GLU A 422 -8.41 9.48 15.51
CA GLU A 422 -9.72 9.23 16.10
C GLU A 422 -10.13 10.38 17.01
N GLU A 423 -9.25 10.75 17.92
CA GLU A 423 -9.51 11.81 18.88
C GLU A 423 -9.75 13.14 18.15
N TYR A 424 -8.98 13.42 17.10
CA TYR A 424 -9.13 14.62 16.29
C TYR A 424 -10.49 14.70 15.57
N PHE A 425 -10.98 13.58 15.02
CA PHE A 425 -12.20 13.56 14.20
C PHE A 425 -13.48 13.22 14.95
N PHE A 426 -13.40 12.42 16.01
CA PHE A 426 -14.57 11.90 16.73
C PHE A 426 -14.84 12.59 18.07
N LYS A 427 -13.87 13.29 18.68
CA LYS A 427 -14.13 14.17 19.85
C LYS A 427 -14.52 15.60 19.47
N LYS A 428 -14.38 16.02 18.22
CA LYS A 428 -14.80 17.35 17.72
C LYS A 428 -16.30 17.46 17.37
N LYS A 429 -17.14 16.53 17.82
CA LYS A 429 -18.60 16.59 17.67
C LYS A 429 -19.31 16.61 19.00
#